data_AF-A0A2S8VQW1-F1
#
_entry.id   AF-A0A2S8VQW1-F1
#
_cell.length_a   1.000
_cell.length_b   1.000
_cell.length_c   1.000
_cell.angle_alpha   90.00
_cell.angle_beta   90.00
_cell.angle_gamma   90.00
#
_symmetry.space_group_name_H-M   'P 1'
#
loop_
_entity.id
_entity.type
_entity.pdbx_description
1 polymer ?
#
loop_
_entity_poly.entity_id
_entity_poly.type
_entity_poly.pdbx_seq_one_letter_code
_entity_poly.pdbx_strand_id
1 'polypeptide(L)'
;MTAPPSPQAAGLEAVFLDMRPVLLRRVRAMGATGDAEDVLQDVWLRLRSQSGPIANPEAYLHRMAYTVMLDRRRGERRSAARDGAWSSHAMPPERGDAIDADAERQVIARETLLAVAARLEALGDPAAVIFRRHRIGGETQRAIAVDLGMGLSTVEKHLRRAYAVLLDLEDDHEA
;
A
#
# COMPACT_ATOMS: atom_id res chain seq x y z
N MET A 1 15.22 8.52 -30.33
CA MET A 1 15.57 9.90 -29.92
C MET A 1 14.66 10.23 -28.74
N THR A 2 15.13 9.94 -27.52
CA THR A 2 14.33 10.15 -26.29
C THR A 2 14.49 11.61 -25.90
N ALA A 3 13.39 12.38 -25.91
CA ALA A 3 13.42 13.77 -25.46
C ALA A 3 13.97 13.84 -24.02
N PRO A 4 14.80 14.84 -23.69
CA PRO A 4 15.31 15.01 -22.33
C PRO A 4 14.13 15.14 -21.37
N PRO A 5 14.21 14.54 -20.17
CA PRO A 5 13.13 14.64 -19.19
C PRO A 5 12.88 16.11 -18.87
N SER A 6 11.60 16.49 -18.81
CA SER A 6 11.18 17.81 -18.36
C SER A 6 11.87 18.15 -17.03
N PRO A 7 12.25 19.40 -16.74
CA PRO A 7 12.96 19.75 -15.51
C PRO A 7 12.24 19.32 -14.22
N GLN A 8 10.91 19.17 -14.28
CA GLN A 8 10.08 18.65 -13.19
C GLN A 8 10.19 17.11 -13.03
N ALA A 9 10.31 16.39 -14.14
CA ALA A 9 10.59 14.95 -14.12
C ALA A 9 12.01 14.70 -13.57
N ALA A 10 12.98 15.53 -13.95
CA ALA A 10 14.33 15.49 -13.37
C ALA A 10 14.33 15.77 -11.86
N GLY A 11 13.49 16.69 -11.37
CA GLY A 11 13.34 16.95 -9.94
C GLY A 11 12.71 15.78 -9.17
N LEU A 12 11.67 15.16 -9.74
CA LEU A 12 11.01 14.00 -9.13
C LEU A 12 11.90 12.75 -9.13
N GLU A 13 12.70 12.55 -10.18
CA GLU A 13 13.72 11.49 -10.26
C GLU A 13 14.78 11.65 -9.15
N ALA A 14 15.24 12.87 -8.89
CA ALA A 14 16.18 13.15 -7.80
C ALA A 14 15.58 12.81 -6.43
N VAL A 15 14.34 13.25 -6.15
CA VAL A 15 13.65 12.90 -4.90
C VAL A 15 13.47 11.39 -4.76
N PHE A 16 13.18 10.68 -5.85
CA PHE A 16 13.09 9.22 -5.81
C PHE A 16 14.41 8.56 -5.40
N LEU A 17 15.54 9.03 -5.95
CA LEU A 17 16.85 8.47 -5.62
C LEU A 17 17.18 8.67 -4.14
N ASP A 18 16.89 9.86 -3.59
CA ASP A 18 17.08 10.17 -2.17
C ASP A 18 16.17 9.31 -1.27
N MET A 19 14.90 9.11 -1.67
CA MET A 19 13.93 8.32 -0.91
C MET A 19 14.08 6.80 -1.10
N ARG A 20 14.89 6.35 -2.07
CA ARG A 20 15.00 4.93 -2.46
C ARG A 20 15.23 3.99 -1.25
N PRO A 21 16.13 4.27 -0.29
CA PRO A 21 16.33 3.39 0.86
C PRO A 21 15.09 3.29 1.77
N VAL A 22 14.38 4.40 1.95
CA VAL A 22 13.15 4.47 2.76
C VAL A 22 12.02 3.71 2.08
N LEU A 23 11.84 3.90 0.77
CA LEU A 23 10.86 3.18 -0.02
C LEU A 23 11.14 1.68 -0.05
N LEU A 24 12.41 1.28 -0.18
CA LEU A 24 12.81 -0.13 -0.16
C LEU A 24 12.46 -0.80 1.18
N ARG A 25 12.79 -0.16 2.30
CA ARG A 25 12.42 -0.63 3.65
C ARG A 25 10.90 -0.73 3.80
N ARG A 26 10.17 0.29 3.33
CA ARG A 26 8.70 0.33 3.41
C ARG A 26 8.07 -0.81 2.61
N VAL A 27 8.54 -1.04 1.39
CA VAL A 27 8.06 -2.11 0.49
C VAL A 27 8.35 -3.49 1.07
N ARG A 28 9.55 -3.71 1.64
CA ARG A 28 9.87 -4.94 2.39
C ARG A 28 8.96 -5.13 3.61
N ALA A 29 8.76 -4.10 4.41
CA ALA A 29 7.85 -4.14 5.56
C ALA A 29 6.39 -4.39 5.16
N MET A 30 6.00 -3.99 3.95
CA MET A 30 4.68 -4.30 3.40
C MET A 30 4.58 -5.75 2.87
N GLY A 31 5.66 -6.53 2.83
CA GLY A 31 5.67 -7.95 2.50
C GLY A 31 6.33 -8.32 1.17
N ALA A 32 7.05 -7.40 0.53
CA ALA A 32 7.86 -7.69 -0.66
C ALA A 32 9.26 -8.15 -0.25
N THR A 33 9.40 -9.39 0.22
CA THR A 33 10.66 -9.88 0.78
C THR A 33 11.69 -10.25 -0.30
N GLY A 34 11.24 -10.66 -1.49
CA GLY A 34 12.11 -11.02 -2.63
C GLY A 34 12.02 -10.10 -3.84
N ASP A 35 10.93 -9.35 -3.99
CA ASP A 35 10.64 -8.56 -5.20
C ASP A 35 10.67 -7.04 -4.94
N ALA A 36 11.13 -6.59 -3.76
CA ALA A 36 11.13 -5.17 -3.41
C ALA A 36 11.93 -4.28 -4.37
N GLU A 37 13.06 -4.78 -4.89
CA GLU A 37 13.86 -4.06 -5.88
C GLU A 37 13.09 -3.92 -7.20
N ASP A 38 12.41 -4.98 -7.63
CA ASP A 38 11.58 -4.95 -8.83
C ASP A 38 10.38 -4.00 -8.66
N VAL A 39 9.79 -3.94 -7.45
CA VAL A 39 8.74 -2.96 -7.12
C VAL A 39 9.26 -1.53 -7.31
N LEU A 40 10.46 -1.22 -6.82
CA LEU A 40 11.05 0.11 -6.99
C LEU A 40 11.42 0.38 -8.45
N GLN A 41 11.82 -0.63 -9.21
CA GLN A 41 12.03 -0.51 -10.65
C GLN A 41 10.73 -0.15 -11.39
N ASP A 42 9.61 -0.79 -11.04
CA ASP A 42 8.30 -0.45 -11.61
C ASP A 42 7.88 0.99 -11.24
N VAL A 43 8.13 1.42 -10.00
CA VAL A 43 7.90 2.80 -9.57
C VAL A 43 8.72 3.77 -10.43
N TRP A 44 10.01 3.49 -10.63
CA TRP A 44 10.90 4.28 -11.46
C TRP A 44 10.40 4.39 -12.92
N LEU A 45 9.97 3.28 -13.52
CA LEU A 45 9.43 3.28 -14.87
C LEU A 45 8.16 4.13 -15.00
N ARG A 46 7.25 4.06 -14.01
CA ARG A 46 6.04 4.89 -13.96
C ARG A 46 6.35 6.36 -13.70
N LEU A 47 7.43 6.65 -12.97
CA LEU A 47 7.89 8.02 -12.71
C LEU A 47 8.29 8.73 -14.01
N ARG A 48 9.02 8.02 -14.87
CA ARG A 48 9.54 8.56 -16.13
C ARG A 48 8.46 8.85 -17.17
N SER A 49 7.29 8.22 -17.05
CA SER A 49 6.13 8.50 -17.90
C SER A 49 5.18 9.54 -17.28
N GLN A 50 5.43 9.98 -16.05
CA GLN A 50 4.61 10.99 -15.39
C GLN A 50 4.89 12.38 -15.98
N SER A 51 3.82 13.13 -16.23
CA SER A 51 3.87 14.52 -16.68
C SER A 51 3.01 15.41 -15.79
N GLY A 52 3.44 16.66 -15.62
CA GLY A 52 2.72 17.69 -14.86
C GLY A 52 3.27 17.97 -13.46
N PRO A 53 2.82 19.08 -12.84
CA PRO A 53 3.31 19.50 -11.53
C PRO A 53 2.82 18.56 -10.42
N ILE A 54 3.74 18.11 -9.57
CA ILE A 54 3.44 17.34 -8.36
C ILE A 54 3.74 18.24 -7.15
N ALA A 55 2.69 18.58 -6.40
CA ALA A 55 2.80 19.48 -5.25
C ALA A 55 3.60 18.89 -4.08
N ASN A 56 3.49 17.57 -3.84
CA ASN A 56 4.25 16.85 -2.82
C ASN A 56 4.86 15.57 -3.42
N PRO A 57 6.13 15.62 -3.87
CA PRO A 57 6.84 14.49 -4.45
C PRO A 57 6.95 13.27 -3.52
N GLU A 58 7.21 13.48 -2.23
CA GLU A 58 7.41 12.38 -1.28
C GLU A 58 6.13 11.57 -1.02
N ALA A 59 5.03 12.28 -0.77
CA ALA A 59 3.71 11.66 -0.60
C ALA A 59 3.28 10.92 -1.88
N TYR A 60 3.60 11.50 -3.05
CA TYR A 60 3.35 10.85 -4.33
C TYR A 60 4.15 9.55 -4.49
N LEU A 61 5.44 9.54 -4.14
CA LEU A 61 6.30 8.36 -4.24
C LEU A 61 5.86 7.23 -3.30
N HIS A 62 5.49 7.55 -2.06
CA HIS A 62 4.91 6.58 -1.13
C HIS A 62 3.61 5.98 -1.68
N ARG A 63 2.73 6.82 -2.23
CA ARG A 63 1.49 6.37 -2.86
C ARG A 63 1.76 5.50 -4.07
N MET A 64 2.70 5.87 -4.93
CA MET A 64 3.07 5.13 -6.13
C MET A 64 3.63 3.74 -5.77
N ALA A 65 4.58 3.67 -4.83
CA ALA A 65 5.13 2.40 -4.36
C ALA A 65 4.04 1.47 -3.81
N TYR A 66 3.13 2.01 -3.01
CA TYR A 66 2.00 1.27 -2.49
C TYR A 66 1.05 0.78 -3.61
N THR A 67 0.74 1.62 -4.61
CA THR A 67 -0.10 1.24 -5.75
C THR A 67 0.55 0.12 -6.58
N VAL A 68 1.85 0.21 -6.87
CA VAL A 68 2.59 -0.84 -7.58
C VAL A 68 2.52 -2.17 -6.82
N MET A 69 2.72 -2.16 -5.49
CA MET A 69 2.59 -3.37 -4.68
C MET A 69 1.18 -3.98 -4.74
N LEU A 70 0.14 -3.16 -4.69
CA LEU A 70 -1.24 -3.65 -4.85
C LEU A 70 -1.49 -4.26 -6.23
N ASP A 71 -1.00 -3.61 -7.29
CA ASP A 71 -1.15 -4.10 -8.66
C ASP A 71 -0.51 -5.47 -8.85
N ARG A 72 0.69 -5.68 -8.28
CA ARG A 72 1.39 -6.97 -8.29
C ARG A 72 0.61 -8.06 -7.57
N ARG A 73 0.17 -7.81 -6.33
CA ARG A 73 -0.68 -8.74 -5.57
C ARG A 73 -1.96 -9.13 -6.30
N ARG A 74 -2.58 -8.17 -7.00
CA ARG A 74 -3.75 -8.46 -7.85
C ARG A 74 -3.37 -9.35 -9.03
N GLY A 75 -2.22 -9.10 -9.67
CA GLY A 75 -1.68 -9.91 -10.75
C GLY A 75 -1.42 -11.36 -10.33
N GLU A 76 -0.74 -11.55 -9.19
CA GLU A 76 -0.47 -12.86 -8.59
C GLU A 76 -1.75 -13.61 -8.27
N ARG A 77 -2.73 -12.97 -7.62
CA ARG A 77 -4.03 -13.62 -7.33
C ARG A 77 -4.78 -14.01 -8.60
N ARG A 78 -4.74 -13.18 -9.65
CA ARG A 78 -5.34 -13.53 -10.95
C ARG A 78 -4.59 -14.65 -11.66
N SER A 79 -3.26 -14.72 -11.53
CA SER A 79 -2.50 -15.85 -12.06
C SER A 79 -2.84 -17.12 -11.29
N ALA A 80 -2.77 -17.09 -9.96
CA ALA A 80 -3.11 -18.22 -9.10
C ALA A 80 -4.55 -18.74 -9.31
N ALA A 81 -5.51 -17.84 -9.58
CA ALA A 81 -6.89 -18.22 -9.92
C ALA A 81 -7.03 -18.86 -11.31
N ARG A 82 -6.14 -18.54 -12.27
CA ARG A 82 -6.08 -19.19 -13.58
C ARG A 82 -5.29 -20.49 -13.54
N ASP A 83 -4.27 -20.54 -12.68
CA ASP A 83 -3.35 -21.66 -12.49
C ASP A 83 -3.82 -22.61 -11.36
N GLY A 84 -5.14 -22.67 -11.13
CA GLY A 84 -5.83 -23.37 -10.02
C GLY A 84 -5.71 -24.90 -10.01
N ALA A 85 -4.51 -25.44 -10.28
CA ALA A 85 -4.16 -26.83 -10.10
C ALA A 85 -2.75 -27.06 -9.52
N TRP A 86 -1.97 -26.04 -9.13
CA TRP A 86 -0.68 -26.32 -8.47
C TRP A 86 -0.32 -25.40 -7.31
N SER A 87 -0.21 -26.04 -6.14
CA SER A 87 0.51 -25.61 -4.94
C SER A 87 -0.18 -24.62 -3.99
N SER A 88 -1.02 -25.21 -3.14
CA SER A 88 -1.28 -24.76 -1.78
C SER A 88 -0.03 -24.89 -0.89
N HIS A 89 1.08 -24.21 -1.19
CA HIS A 89 2.24 -24.07 -0.31
C HIS A 89 3.03 -22.79 -0.59
N ALA A 90 2.40 -21.62 -0.45
CA ALA A 90 3.15 -20.39 -0.20
C ALA A 90 3.33 -20.28 1.32
N MET A 91 4.43 -20.86 1.82
CA MET A 91 4.91 -20.63 3.18
C MET A 91 5.05 -19.12 3.43
N PRO A 92 4.79 -18.64 4.67
CA PRO A 92 5.09 -17.25 5.02
C PRO A 92 6.59 -17.00 4.76
N PRO A 93 6.99 -15.87 4.14
CA PRO A 93 8.40 -15.60 3.93
C PRO A 93 9.09 -15.51 5.29
N GLU A 94 10.17 -16.28 5.42
CA GLU A 94 11.07 -16.27 6.57
C GLU A 94 11.52 -14.83 6.84
N ARG A 95 11.37 -14.39 8.10
CA ARG A 95 11.92 -13.13 8.60
C ARG A 95 13.44 -13.22 8.60
N GLY A 96 14.05 -12.76 7.52
CA GLY A 96 15.50 -12.55 7.46
C GLY A 96 15.90 -11.27 8.19
N ASP A 97 16.52 -11.45 9.35
CA ASP A 97 17.51 -10.63 10.06
C ASP A 97 17.53 -9.11 9.84
N ALA A 98 16.92 -8.41 10.81
CA ALA A 98 17.34 -7.09 11.28
C ALA A 98 17.18 -7.08 12.82
N ILE A 99 17.97 -7.90 13.49
CA ILE A 99 17.90 -8.15 14.93
C ILE A 99 18.79 -7.11 15.63
N ASP A 100 18.15 -6.14 16.30
CA ASP A 100 18.57 -5.55 17.60
C ASP A 100 18.21 -4.07 17.77
N ALA A 101 18.07 -3.29 16.70
CA ALA A 101 17.57 -1.90 16.83
C ALA A 101 16.03 -1.82 16.94
N ASP A 102 15.33 -2.95 16.85
CA ASP A 102 13.96 -3.03 16.35
C ASP A 102 12.92 -3.50 17.37
N ALA A 103 13.29 -4.00 18.55
CA ALA A 103 12.33 -4.60 19.48
C ALA A 103 11.28 -3.60 20.00
N GLU A 104 11.71 -2.42 20.44
CA GLU A 104 10.80 -1.36 20.90
C GLU A 104 9.92 -0.83 19.76
N ARG A 105 10.51 -0.62 18.57
CA ARG A 105 9.76 -0.21 17.37
C ARG A 105 8.78 -1.28 16.89
N GLN A 106 9.12 -2.56 17.02
CA GLN A 106 8.24 -3.68 16.70
C GLN A 106 7.09 -3.77 17.69
N VAL A 107 7.34 -3.55 18.98
CA VAL A 107 6.29 -3.50 20.01
C VAL A 107 5.35 -2.33 19.74
N ILE A 108 5.87 -1.13 19.53
CA ILE A 108 5.08 0.06 19.18
C ILE A 108 4.26 -0.20 17.91
N ALA A 109 4.89 -0.69 16.84
CA ALA A 109 4.19 -1.01 15.59
C ALA A 109 3.10 -2.08 15.79
N ARG A 110 3.33 -3.06 16.67
CA ARG A 110 2.35 -4.10 17.01
C ARG A 110 1.18 -3.51 17.78
N GLU A 111 1.43 -2.65 18.76
CA GLU A 111 0.41 -1.96 19.55
C GLU A 111 -0.43 -1.02 18.67
N THR A 112 0.21 -0.23 17.81
CA THR A 112 -0.49 0.63 16.83
C THR A 112 -1.38 -0.20 15.90
N LEU A 113 -0.89 -1.35 15.41
CA LEU A 113 -1.70 -2.25 14.58
C LEU A 113 -2.91 -2.81 15.33
N LEU A 114 -2.77 -3.15 16.62
CA LEU A 114 -3.87 -3.61 17.45
C LEU A 114 -4.91 -2.49 17.69
N ALA A 115 -4.45 -1.26 17.95
CA ALA A 115 -5.33 -0.10 18.12
C ALA A 115 -6.13 0.21 16.84
N VAL A 116 -5.44 0.19 15.68
CA VAL A 116 -6.07 0.34 14.36
C VAL A 116 -7.11 -0.76 14.11
N ALA A 117 -6.78 -2.02 14.40
CA ALA A 117 -7.71 -3.13 14.24
C ALA A 117 -8.95 -2.97 15.12
N ALA A 118 -8.78 -2.64 16.40
CA ALA A 118 -9.87 -2.45 17.35
C ALA A 118 -10.81 -1.30 16.94
N ARG A 119 -10.27 -0.17 16.48
CA ARG A 119 -11.10 0.97 16.01
C ARG A 119 -11.86 0.64 14.73
N LEU A 120 -11.23 -0.10 13.80
CA LEU A 120 -11.93 -0.59 12.60
C LEU A 120 -13.04 -1.57 12.94
N GLU A 121 -12.84 -2.46 13.92
CA GLU A 121 -13.89 -3.36 14.42
C GLU A 121 -15.03 -2.59 15.09
N ALA A 122 -14.72 -1.54 15.87
CA ALA A 122 -15.72 -0.69 16.51
C ALA A 122 -16.61 0.07 15.50
N LEU A 123 -16.15 0.28 14.26
CA LEU A 123 -16.98 0.83 13.19
C LEU A 123 -18.14 -0.11 12.79
N GLY A 124 -17.96 -1.41 13.03
CA GLY A 124 -18.85 -2.48 12.59
C GLY A 124 -18.78 -2.76 11.09
N ASP A 125 -19.41 -3.87 10.69
CA ASP A 125 -19.70 -4.12 9.29
C ASP A 125 -20.88 -3.25 8.83
N PRO A 126 -20.81 -2.71 7.58
CA PRO A 126 -19.95 -3.15 6.48
C PRO A 126 -18.66 -2.35 6.26
N ALA A 127 -18.38 -1.32 7.07
CA ALA A 127 -17.26 -0.42 6.81
C ALA A 127 -15.88 -1.08 7.00
N ALA A 128 -15.73 -1.92 8.03
CA ALA A 128 -14.50 -2.67 8.26
C ALA A 128 -14.20 -3.64 7.11
N VAL A 129 -15.19 -4.41 6.65
CA VAL A 129 -15.08 -5.28 5.47
C VAL A 129 -14.71 -4.50 4.22
N ILE A 130 -15.40 -3.40 3.93
CA ILE A 130 -15.15 -2.59 2.74
C ILE A 130 -13.73 -2.02 2.77
N PHE A 131 -13.29 -1.48 3.92
CA PHE A 131 -11.94 -0.97 4.10
C PHE A 131 -10.90 -2.06 3.88
N ARG A 132 -11.05 -3.24 4.50
CA ARG A 132 -10.13 -4.36 4.31
C ARG A 132 -10.07 -4.80 2.85
N ARG A 133 -11.21 -5.01 2.19
CA ARG A 133 -11.26 -5.40 0.77
C ARG A 133 -10.60 -4.36 -0.13
N HIS A 134 -10.87 -3.07 0.10
CA HIS A 134 -10.32 -2.00 -0.73
C HIS A 134 -8.83 -1.75 -0.47
N ARG A 135 -8.44 -1.61 0.80
CA ARG A 135 -7.10 -1.15 1.21
C ARG A 135 -6.10 -2.28 1.44
N ILE A 136 -6.55 -3.48 1.79
CA ILE A 136 -5.67 -4.64 2.00
C ILE A 136 -5.83 -5.63 0.85
N GLY A 137 -7.08 -5.95 0.50
CA GLY A 137 -7.42 -6.79 -0.65
C GLY A 137 -7.11 -6.11 -1.98
N GLY A 138 -7.02 -4.78 -2.01
CA GLY A 138 -6.81 -4.04 -3.24
C GLY A 138 -8.00 -4.12 -4.19
N GLU A 139 -9.21 -4.44 -3.75
CA GLU A 139 -10.35 -4.49 -4.66
C GLU A 139 -10.80 -3.06 -5.04
N THR A 140 -11.37 -2.88 -6.23
CA THR A 140 -11.91 -1.55 -6.60
C THR A 140 -13.23 -1.31 -5.87
N GLN A 141 -13.54 -0.04 -5.56
CA GLN A 141 -14.81 0.31 -4.93
C GLN A 141 -16.02 -0.16 -5.74
N ARG A 142 -15.92 -0.12 -7.07
CA ARG A 142 -16.94 -0.64 -7.99
C ARG A 142 -17.11 -2.16 -7.87
N ALA A 143 -16.02 -2.93 -7.81
CA ALA A 143 -16.10 -4.38 -7.63
C ALA A 143 -16.72 -4.73 -6.26
N ILE A 144 -16.30 -4.04 -5.20
CA ILE A 144 -16.87 -4.22 -3.85
C ILE A 144 -18.35 -3.88 -3.83
N ALA A 145 -18.76 -2.79 -4.49
CA ALA A 145 -20.15 -2.37 -4.60
C ALA A 145 -21.02 -3.46 -5.25
N VAL A 146 -20.55 -4.01 -6.38
CA VAL A 146 -21.23 -5.11 -7.08
C VAL A 146 -21.34 -6.34 -6.19
N ASP A 147 -20.24 -6.78 -5.59
CA ASP A 147 -20.20 -8.01 -4.80
C ASP A 147 -21.05 -7.92 -3.52
N LEU A 148 -21.14 -6.74 -2.91
CA LEU A 148 -21.95 -6.52 -1.70
C LEU A 148 -23.40 -6.11 -2.01
N GLY A 149 -23.79 -5.97 -3.29
CA GLY A 149 -25.12 -5.48 -3.67
C GLY A 149 -25.40 -4.05 -3.21
N MET A 150 -24.36 -3.22 -3.10
CA MET A 150 -24.43 -1.83 -2.60
C MET A 150 -24.22 -0.81 -3.71
N GLY A 151 -24.76 0.39 -3.53
CA GLY A 151 -24.42 1.52 -4.41
C GLY A 151 -22.98 2.01 -4.18
N LEU A 152 -22.31 2.50 -5.24
CA LEU A 152 -20.93 3.01 -5.15
C LEU A 152 -20.78 4.13 -4.10
N SER A 153 -21.76 5.03 -4.01
CA SER A 153 -21.77 6.11 -3.01
C SER A 153 -21.86 5.57 -1.56
N THR A 154 -22.54 4.44 -1.36
CA THR A 154 -22.59 3.75 -0.06
C THR A 154 -21.22 3.22 0.32
N VAL A 155 -20.52 2.58 -0.63
CA VAL A 155 -19.14 2.11 -0.44
C VAL A 155 -18.20 3.26 -0.10
N GLU A 156 -18.28 4.37 -0.82
CA GLU A 156 -17.49 5.58 -0.54
C GLU A 156 -17.78 6.16 0.85
N LYS A 157 -19.05 6.19 1.27
CA LYS A 157 -19.45 6.66 2.61
C LYS A 157 -18.85 5.79 3.72
N HIS A 158 -18.87 4.47 3.54
CA HIS A 158 -18.24 3.54 4.48
C HIS A 158 -16.72 3.73 4.54
N LEU A 159 -16.06 3.91 3.39
CA LEU A 159 -14.63 4.19 3.35
C LEU A 159 -14.27 5.51 4.03
N ARG A 160 -15.05 6.58 3.79
CA ARG A 160 -14.82 7.88 4.44
C ARG A 160 -14.91 7.77 5.97
N ARG A 161 -15.90 7.01 6.48
CA ARG A 161 -16.04 6.76 7.92
C ARG A 161 -14.87 5.95 8.48
N ALA A 162 -14.38 4.95 7.73
CA ALA A 162 -13.22 4.18 8.12
C ALA A 162 -11.95 5.03 8.17
N TYR A 163 -11.71 5.89 7.16
CA TYR A 163 -10.55 6.78 7.15
C TYR A 163 -10.62 7.81 8.29
N ALA A 164 -11.78 8.42 8.56
CA ALA A 164 -11.91 9.40 9.63
C ALA A 164 -11.45 8.85 10.99
N VAL A 165 -11.91 7.65 11.35
CA VAL A 165 -11.53 7.01 12.63
C VAL A 165 -10.05 6.61 12.68
N LEU A 166 -9.41 6.41 11.53
CA LEU A 166 -7.97 6.13 11.46
C LEU A 166 -7.12 7.40 11.54
N LEU A 167 -7.58 8.52 10.98
CA LEU A 167 -6.92 9.81 11.13
C LEU A 167 -6.92 10.27 12.60
N ASP A 168 -8.05 10.09 13.30
CA ASP A 168 -8.13 10.43 14.73
C ASP A 168 -7.13 9.63 15.60
N LEU A 169 -6.69 8.44 15.16
CA LEU A 169 -5.67 7.65 15.86
C LEU A 169 -4.25 8.19 15.62
N GLU A 170 -3.96 8.76 14.45
CA GLU A 170 -2.65 9.34 14.16
C GLU A 170 -2.42 10.58 15.03
N ASP A 171 -3.47 11.38 15.25
CA ASP A 171 -3.45 12.56 16.13
C ASP A 171 -3.28 12.18 17.63
N ASP A 172 -3.89 11.08 18.09
CA ASP A 172 -3.78 10.57 19.48
C ASP A 172 -2.35 10.11 19.84
N HIS A 173 -1.51 9.77 18.86
CA HIS A 173 -0.15 9.28 19.07
C HIS A 173 0.95 10.37 18.94
N GLU A 174 0.62 11.56 18.42
CA GLU A 174 1.53 12.71 18.31
C GLU A 174 1.43 13.70 19.49
N ALA A 175 0.48 13.49 20.42
CA ALA A 175 0.24 14.32 21.61
C ALA A 175 0.87 13.74 22.90
#